data_AF-Q977X8-F1
#
_entry.id   AF-Q977X8-F1
#
_cell.length_a   1.000
_cell.length_b   1.000
_cell.length_c   1.000
_cell.angle_alpha   90.00
_cell.angle_beta   90.00
_cell.angle_gamma   90.00
#
_symmetry.space_group_name_H-M   'P 1'
#
loop_
_entity.id
_entity.type
_entity.pdbx_description
1 polymer ?
#
loop_
_entity_poly.entity_id
_entity_poly.type
_entity_poly.pdbx_seq_one_letter_code
_entity_poly.pdbx_strand_id
1 'polypeptide(L)'
;DMLDEAGYPLKYAPVLSKNDLVLLNNYVSKDCANEIIKIPEVKSVISNSKEKKANNSENLNELLVGDDFRCDIFTLKSLSTCVIACKNQSKLHIEFPRPFNPKINKIERLNLKDKVVLDGFCGCGTLGMVALKKGAKKVIFSDINKIALYDLEYNLKINFGEEIFENNKVEIIHSDFMDLNFNNMPSDILLGINDINGSNSIDICFVDLFPNMAPEKFLEKAKKLSKDVILI
;
A
#
# COMPACT_ATOMS: atom_id res chain seq x y z
N ASP A 1 5.37 -18.08 -20.76
CA ASP A 1 4.13 -17.31 -20.63
C ASP A 1 3.74 -17.21 -19.17
N MET A 2 4.03 -16.07 -18.55
CA MET A 2 3.74 -15.81 -17.14
C MET A 2 2.30 -15.26 -17.08
N LEU A 3 1.36 -16.08 -16.62
CA LEU A 3 -0.02 -15.68 -16.38
C LEU A 3 -0.05 -14.90 -15.06
N ASP A 4 -0.08 -13.57 -15.15
CA ASP A 4 -0.40 -12.73 -14.00
C ASP A 4 -1.91 -12.86 -13.71
N GLU A 5 -2.27 -13.69 -12.72
CA GLU A 5 -3.64 -13.87 -12.26
C GLU A 5 -4.05 -12.73 -11.31
N ALA A 6 -4.92 -11.83 -11.76
CA ALA A 6 -5.47 -10.74 -10.95
C ALA A 6 -6.63 -11.23 -10.07
N GLY A 7 -6.61 -10.90 -8.77
CA GLY A 7 -7.72 -11.20 -7.86
C GLY A 7 -8.95 -10.35 -8.15
N TYR A 8 -10.12 -10.96 -8.41
CA TYR A 8 -11.38 -10.24 -8.69
C TYR A 8 -12.42 -10.39 -7.56
N PRO A 9 -13.02 -9.30 -7.06
CA PRO A 9 -14.05 -9.37 -6.04
C PRO A 9 -15.39 -9.87 -6.63
N LEU A 10 -15.93 -10.97 -6.11
CA LEU A 10 -17.22 -11.50 -6.53
C LEU A 10 -18.38 -10.67 -5.97
N LYS A 11 -19.40 -10.38 -6.80
CA LYS A 11 -20.62 -9.63 -6.40
C LYS A 11 -21.56 -10.40 -5.47
N TYR A 12 -21.40 -11.72 -5.43
CA TYR A 12 -22.19 -12.66 -4.65
C TYR A 12 -21.22 -13.71 -4.11
N ALA A 13 -21.60 -14.36 -3.01
CA ALA A 13 -20.88 -15.55 -2.56
C ALA A 13 -20.77 -16.52 -3.75
N PRO A 14 -19.59 -17.13 -3.99
CA PRO A 14 -19.46 -18.09 -5.06
C PRO A 14 -20.53 -19.18 -4.88
N VAL A 15 -21.35 -19.39 -5.92
CA VAL A 15 -22.30 -20.50 -5.93
C VAL A 15 -21.47 -21.75 -6.14
N LEU A 16 -21.40 -22.58 -5.10
CA LEU A 16 -20.58 -23.80 -5.14
C LEU A 16 -21.15 -24.76 -6.16
N SER A 17 -20.39 -24.98 -7.23
CA SER A 17 -20.62 -26.06 -8.17
C SER A 17 -20.37 -27.41 -7.49
N LYS A 18 -20.82 -28.50 -8.12
CA LYS A 18 -20.58 -29.87 -7.62
C LYS A 18 -19.08 -30.18 -7.43
N ASN A 19 -18.19 -29.45 -8.11
CA ASN A 19 -16.75 -29.66 -8.08
C ASN A 19 -15.99 -28.61 -7.25
N ASP A 20 -16.70 -27.74 -6.52
CA ASP A 20 -16.06 -26.70 -5.72
C ASP A 20 -15.79 -27.19 -4.29
N LEU A 21 -14.62 -26.87 -3.76
CA LEU A 21 -14.21 -27.19 -2.39
C LEU A 21 -14.01 -25.89 -1.60
N VAL A 22 -14.73 -25.75 -0.48
CA VAL A 22 -14.51 -24.66 0.49
C VAL A 22 -13.92 -25.25 1.76
N LEU A 23 -12.68 -24.87 2.06
CA LEU A 23 -12.01 -25.23 3.30
C LEU A 23 -12.09 -24.05 4.29
N LEU A 24 -12.99 -24.17 5.27
CA LEU A 24 -13.04 -23.25 6.41
C LEU A 24 -12.28 -23.89 7.57
N ASN A 25 -11.06 -23.44 7.81
CA ASN A 25 -10.27 -23.93 8.93
C ASN A 25 -9.66 -22.76 9.70
N ASN A 26 -9.77 -22.83 11.04
CA ASN A 26 -9.16 -21.86 11.94
C ASN A 26 -7.65 -22.09 12.12
N TYR A 27 -7.14 -23.25 11.68
CA TYR A 27 -5.75 -23.63 11.76
C TYR A 27 -5.37 -24.57 10.61
N VAL A 28 -4.53 -24.11 9.69
CA VAL A 28 -3.97 -24.93 8.62
C VAL A 28 -2.55 -25.31 9.02
N SER A 29 -2.29 -26.60 9.25
CA SER A 29 -0.93 -27.10 9.48
C SER A 29 -0.11 -27.06 8.18
N LYS A 30 1.22 -27.13 8.29
CA LYS A 30 2.10 -27.19 7.11
C LYS A 30 1.84 -28.42 6.23
N ASP A 31 1.54 -29.57 6.83
CA ASP A 31 1.17 -30.79 6.09
C ASP A 31 -0.15 -30.60 5.34
N CYS A 32 -1.14 -29.97 5.97
CA CYS A 32 -2.41 -29.64 5.31
C CYS A 32 -2.18 -28.65 4.17
N ALA A 33 -1.34 -27.64 4.36
CA ALA A 33 -0.98 -26.67 3.33
C ALA A 33 -0.32 -27.34 2.11
N ASN A 34 0.56 -28.33 2.33
CA ASN A 34 1.20 -29.13 1.27
C ASN A 34 0.20 -29.99 0.46
N GLU A 35 -0.94 -30.36 1.02
CA GLU A 35 -2.02 -31.00 0.25
C GLU A 35 -2.86 -29.98 -0.51
N ILE A 36 -3.15 -28.83 0.11
CA ILE A 36 -3.94 -27.75 -0.50
C ILE A 36 -3.23 -27.20 -1.76
N ILE A 37 -1.92 -26.99 -1.70
CA ILE A 37 -1.14 -26.43 -2.82
C ILE A 37 -1.10 -27.35 -4.06
N LYS A 38 -1.54 -28.61 -3.95
CA LYS A 38 -1.66 -29.52 -5.09
C LYS A 38 -2.84 -29.15 -5.99
N ILE A 39 -3.77 -28.31 -5.52
CA ILE A 39 -4.85 -27.74 -6.33
C ILE A 39 -4.24 -26.67 -7.26
N PRO A 40 -4.28 -26.84 -8.60
CA PRO A 40 -3.57 -25.98 -9.55
C PRO A 40 -3.91 -24.48 -9.46
N GLU A 41 -5.13 -24.16 -9.06
CA GLU A 41 -5.63 -22.80 -8.88
C GLU A 41 -5.09 -22.13 -7.61
N VAL A 42 -4.62 -22.91 -6.62
CA VAL A 42 -4.05 -22.37 -5.38
C VAL A 42 -2.57 -22.11 -5.58
N LYS A 43 -2.16 -20.84 -5.51
CA LYS A 43 -0.74 -20.43 -5.69
C LYS A 43 0.05 -20.38 -4.38
N SER A 44 -0.63 -20.14 -3.26
CA SER A 44 -0.03 -20.13 -1.94
C SER A 44 -1.05 -20.37 -0.84
N VAL A 45 -0.56 -20.81 0.32
CA VAL A 45 -1.34 -20.95 1.55
C VAL A 45 -0.70 -20.09 2.62
N ILE A 46 -1.45 -19.10 3.11
CA ILE A 46 -1.03 -18.16 4.14
C ILE A 46 -1.82 -18.43 5.41
N SER A 47 -1.12 -18.55 6.53
CA SER A 47 -1.72 -18.63 7.86
C SER A 47 -1.66 -17.28 8.55
N ASN A 48 -2.76 -16.90 9.20
CA ASN A 48 -2.74 -15.75 10.10
C ASN A 48 -2.17 -16.22 11.46
N SER A 49 -1.02 -15.67 11.84
CA SER A 49 -0.38 -15.94 13.12
C SER A 49 -1.18 -15.24 14.23
N LYS A 50 -2.28 -15.87 14.68
CA LYS A 50 -3.09 -15.35 15.80
C LYS A 50 -2.31 -15.28 17.13
N GLU A 51 -1.15 -15.94 17.24
CA GLU A 51 -0.41 -16.05 18.50
C GLU A 51 0.46 -14.84 18.84
N LYS A 52 0.71 -13.91 17.90
CA LYS A 52 1.44 -12.67 18.20
C LYS A 52 0.63 -11.47 17.75
N LYS A 53 -0.10 -10.86 18.69
CA LYS A 53 -0.46 -9.44 18.63
C LYS A 53 0.84 -8.62 18.70
N ALA A 54 1.67 -8.70 17.68
CA ALA A 54 2.83 -7.83 17.56
C ALA A 54 2.29 -6.44 17.24
N ASN A 55 2.73 -5.45 18.01
CA ASN A 55 2.46 -4.03 17.74
C ASN A 55 3.11 -3.54 16.43
N ASN A 56 3.84 -4.42 15.71
CA ASN A 56 4.57 -4.14 14.49
C ASN A 56 4.05 -5.05 13.36
N SER A 57 3.84 -4.47 12.19
CA SER A 57 3.21 -5.06 11.00
C SER A 57 4.00 -6.19 10.32
N GLU A 58 5.24 -6.46 10.73
CA GLU A 58 6.17 -7.35 10.02
C GLU A 58 5.87 -8.85 10.15
N ASN A 59 5.09 -9.28 11.16
CA ASN A 59 4.86 -10.71 11.47
C ASN A 59 3.37 -11.08 11.64
N LEU A 60 2.48 -10.43 10.89
CA LEU A 60 1.05 -10.69 10.98
C LEU A 60 0.64 -12.04 10.37
N ASN A 61 1.28 -12.46 9.28
CA ASN A 61 0.96 -13.70 8.60
C ASN A 61 2.22 -14.52 8.27
N GLU A 62 2.04 -15.82 8.15
CA GLU A 62 3.06 -16.79 7.78
C GLU A 62 2.71 -17.44 6.45
N LEU A 63 3.62 -17.40 5.48
CA LEU A 63 3.52 -18.19 4.26
C LEU A 63 3.87 -19.65 4.60
N LEU A 64 2.90 -20.55 4.52
CA LEU A 64 3.11 -21.97 4.82
C LEU A 64 3.76 -22.71 3.64
N VAL A 65 3.30 -22.42 2.42
CA VAL A 65 3.78 -23.01 1.15
C VAL A 65 3.35 -22.16 -0.04
N GLY A 66 4.09 -22.28 -1.16
CA GLY A 66 3.77 -21.65 -2.44
C GLY A 66 4.43 -20.28 -2.62
N ASP A 67 3.87 -19.50 -3.54
CA ASP A 67 4.28 -18.13 -3.85
C ASP A 67 3.09 -17.17 -3.59
N ASP A 68 3.29 -16.22 -2.69
CA ASP A 68 2.28 -15.23 -2.30
C ASP A 68 2.48 -13.86 -2.93
N PHE A 69 3.31 -13.78 -3.97
CA PHE A 69 3.37 -12.62 -4.83
C PHE A 69 2.01 -12.39 -5.49
N ARG A 70 1.43 -11.23 -5.22
CA ARG A 70 0.11 -10.86 -5.71
C ARG A 70 0.16 -9.51 -6.39
N CYS A 71 -0.46 -9.41 -7.56
CA CYS A 71 -0.64 -8.19 -8.31
C CYS A 71 -2.10 -7.73 -8.23
N ASP A 72 -2.32 -6.51 -7.73
CA ASP A 72 -3.63 -5.85 -7.72
C ASP A 72 -3.65 -4.69 -8.74
N ILE A 73 -4.74 -4.57 -9.51
CA ILE A 73 -4.92 -3.49 -10.50
C ILE A 73 -5.99 -2.52 -10.00
N PHE A 74 -5.60 -1.28 -9.73
CA PHE A 74 -6.48 -0.19 -9.30
C PHE A 74 -6.78 0.74 -10.47
N THR A 75 -7.98 0.64 -11.02
CA THR A 75 -8.42 1.51 -12.13
C THR A 75 -8.74 2.92 -11.63
N LEU A 76 -8.23 3.92 -12.35
CA LEU A 76 -8.47 5.35 -12.13
C LEU A 76 -9.40 5.86 -13.22
N LYS A 77 -10.70 5.91 -12.90
CA LYS A 77 -11.76 6.30 -13.83
C LYS A 77 -11.58 7.73 -14.33
N SER A 78 -11.12 8.65 -13.48
CA SER A 78 -10.97 10.06 -13.88
C SER A 78 -9.87 10.29 -14.91
N LEU A 79 -8.94 9.34 -15.05
CA LEU A 79 -7.75 9.47 -15.91
C LEU A 79 -7.68 8.39 -17.00
N SER A 80 -8.64 7.46 -17.06
CA SER A 80 -8.60 6.30 -17.98
C SER A 80 -7.27 5.53 -17.92
N THR A 81 -6.71 5.37 -16.72
CA THR A 81 -5.46 4.64 -16.45
C THR A 81 -5.61 3.72 -15.25
N CYS A 82 -4.54 3.03 -14.85
CA CYS A 82 -4.52 2.23 -13.63
C CYS A 82 -3.21 2.38 -12.87
N VAL A 83 -3.23 2.01 -11.60
CA VAL A 83 -2.07 1.71 -10.77
C VAL A 83 -1.99 0.19 -10.59
N ILE A 84 -0.83 -0.37 -10.84
CA ILE A 84 -0.51 -1.78 -10.56
C ILE A 84 0.22 -1.84 -9.22
N ALA A 85 -0.24 -2.64 -8.27
CA ALA A 85 0.45 -2.82 -7.00
C ALA A 85 0.73 -4.31 -6.76
N CYS A 86 2.00 -4.67 -6.87
CA CYS A 86 2.52 -5.97 -6.54
C CYS A 86 2.99 -6.00 -5.09
N LYS A 87 2.80 -7.14 -4.42
CA LYS A 87 3.17 -7.32 -3.02
C LYS A 87 3.33 -8.77 -2.63
N ASN A 88 4.16 -8.99 -1.61
CA ASN A 88 4.21 -10.27 -0.90
C ASN A 88 3.11 -10.30 0.16
N GLN A 89 2.00 -10.98 -0.13
CA GLN A 89 0.74 -10.81 0.61
C GLN A 89 0.85 -11.19 2.10
N SER A 90 1.69 -12.16 2.47
CA SER A 90 1.94 -12.59 3.85
C SER A 90 2.68 -11.55 4.68
N LYS A 91 3.47 -10.68 4.04
CA LYS A 91 4.32 -9.68 4.70
C LYS A 91 3.62 -8.34 4.92
N LEU A 92 2.42 -8.18 4.34
CA LEU A 92 1.62 -6.98 4.45
C LEU A 92 0.27 -7.25 5.11
N HIS A 93 -0.44 -6.18 5.43
CA HIS A 93 -1.84 -6.28 5.85
C HIS A 93 -2.69 -6.85 4.70
N ILE A 94 -3.48 -7.89 5.01
CA ILE A 94 -4.38 -8.51 4.04
C ILE A 94 -5.71 -7.76 4.06
N GLU A 95 -5.90 -6.89 3.07
CA GLU A 95 -7.21 -6.32 2.76
C GLU A 95 -7.91 -7.15 1.68
N PHE A 96 -9.19 -7.45 1.90
CA PHE A 96 -9.99 -8.14 0.88
C PHE A 96 -10.39 -7.17 -0.24
N PRO A 97 -10.24 -7.58 -1.52
CA PRO A 97 -10.64 -6.75 -2.63
C PRO A 97 -12.14 -6.45 -2.55
N ARG A 98 -12.52 -5.21 -2.86
CA ARG A 98 -13.91 -4.76 -2.92
C ARG A 98 -14.26 -4.33 -4.34
N PRO A 99 -15.49 -4.58 -4.84
CA PRO A 99 -15.92 -4.10 -6.16
C PRO A 99 -15.81 -2.58 -6.33
N PHE A 100 -15.86 -1.86 -5.21
CA PHE A 100 -15.64 -0.43 -5.11
C PHE A 100 -14.54 -0.17 -4.10
N ASN A 101 -13.47 0.51 -4.51
CA ASN A 101 -12.39 0.92 -3.62
C ASN A 101 -12.64 2.35 -3.10
N PRO A 102 -13.16 2.53 -1.87
CA PRO A 102 -13.49 3.85 -1.35
C PRO A 102 -12.24 4.73 -1.19
N LYS A 103 -11.08 4.15 -0.88
CA LYS A 103 -9.81 4.86 -0.70
C LYS A 103 -9.39 5.53 -2.01
N ILE A 104 -9.37 4.76 -3.10
CA ILE A 104 -9.03 5.27 -4.45
C ILE A 104 -10.00 6.37 -4.88
N ASN A 105 -11.32 6.14 -4.75
CA ASN A 105 -12.32 7.12 -5.15
C ASN A 105 -12.21 8.45 -4.38
N LYS A 106 -11.78 8.40 -3.11
CA LYS A 106 -11.54 9.60 -2.29
C LYS A 106 -10.40 10.43 -2.86
N ILE A 107 -9.27 9.78 -3.18
CA ILE A 107 -8.10 10.45 -3.80
C ILE A 107 -8.41 10.92 -5.22
N GLU A 108 -9.20 10.16 -5.99
CA GLU A 108 -9.63 10.54 -7.35
C GLU A 108 -10.47 11.83 -7.40
N ARG A 109 -11.03 12.30 -6.28
CA ARG A 109 -11.76 13.58 -6.20
C ARG A 109 -10.90 14.79 -5.85
N LEU A 110 -9.67 14.58 -5.38
CA LEU A 110 -8.78 15.67 -4.96
C LEU A 110 -8.08 16.34 -6.16
N ASN A 111 -7.80 17.63 -6.09
CA ASN A 111 -6.87 18.27 -7.04
C ASN A 111 -5.44 18.11 -6.52
N LEU A 112 -4.69 17.20 -7.12
CA LEU A 112 -3.31 16.87 -6.73
C LEU A 112 -2.26 17.44 -7.69
N LYS A 113 -2.69 18.14 -8.74
CA LYS A 113 -1.78 18.70 -9.73
C LYS A 113 -0.82 19.69 -9.07
N ASP A 114 0.47 19.52 -9.35
CA ASP A 114 1.59 20.33 -8.86
C ASP A 114 1.74 20.37 -7.32
N LYS A 115 1.09 19.45 -6.60
CA LYS A 115 1.16 19.34 -5.14
C LYS A 115 2.32 18.47 -4.66
N VAL A 116 2.87 18.80 -3.49
CA VAL A 116 3.75 17.91 -2.72
C VAL A 116 2.87 17.09 -1.76
N VAL A 117 2.89 15.77 -1.91
CA VAL A 117 2.03 14.85 -1.15
C VAL A 117 2.86 13.96 -0.24
N LEU A 118 2.47 13.83 1.02
CA LEU A 118 2.99 12.83 1.94
C LEU A 118 2.00 11.67 2.04
N ASP A 119 2.39 10.48 1.60
CA ASP A 119 1.70 9.23 1.89
C ASP A 119 2.35 8.59 3.13
N GLY A 120 1.79 8.89 4.30
CA GLY A 120 2.45 8.65 5.60
C GLY A 120 2.33 7.24 6.16
N PHE A 121 1.51 6.40 5.54
CA PHE A 121 1.29 4.99 5.88
C PHE A 121 1.22 4.19 4.58
N CYS A 122 2.23 4.38 3.73
CA CYS A 122 2.08 4.13 2.32
C CYS A 122 1.94 2.65 1.95
N GLY A 123 2.42 1.73 2.80
CA GLY A 123 2.53 0.32 2.49
C GLY A 123 3.26 0.10 1.17
N CYS A 124 2.60 -0.57 0.23
CA CYS A 124 3.11 -0.78 -1.15
C CYS A 124 2.90 0.44 -2.09
N GLY A 125 2.45 1.58 -1.54
CA GLY A 125 2.32 2.91 -2.15
C GLY A 125 1.16 3.13 -3.10
N THR A 126 0.07 2.37 -2.96
CA THR A 126 -1.08 2.50 -3.86
C THR A 126 -1.60 3.95 -3.94
N LEU A 127 -1.83 4.61 -2.79
CA LEU A 127 -2.42 5.96 -2.77
C LEU A 127 -1.46 7.04 -3.28
N GLY A 128 -0.19 6.99 -2.89
CA GLY A 128 0.83 7.89 -3.42
C GLY A 128 1.06 7.72 -4.92
N MET A 129 1.00 6.50 -5.47
CA MET A 129 1.06 6.29 -6.92
C MET A 129 -0.17 6.86 -7.65
N VAL A 130 -1.36 6.80 -7.04
CA VAL A 130 -2.52 7.53 -7.57
C VAL A 130 -2.26 9.04 -7.58
N ALA A 131 -1.65 9.59 -6.53
CA ALA A 131 -1.28 11.00 -6.50
C ALA A 131 -0.30 11.39 -7.63
N LEU A 132 0.73 10.57 -7.89
CA LEU A 132 1.64 10.75 -9.02
C LEU A 132 0.90 10.77 -10.37
N LYS A 133 0.02 9.79 -10.64
CA LYS A 133 -0.77 9.77 -11.89
C LYS A 133 -1.72 10.95 -12.01
N LYS A 134 -2.15 11.52 -10.89
CA LYS A 134 -2.96 12.75 -10.83
C LYS A 134 -2.16 14.05 -10.98
N GLY A 135 -0.86 13.96 -11.22
CA GLY A 135 0.00 15.10 -11.51
C GLY A 135 0.63 15.73 -10.27
N ALA A 136 0.71 15.02 -9.14
CA ALA A 136 1.51 15.47 -8.01
C ALA A 136 2.94 15.78 -8.46
N LYS A 137 3.48 16.90 -7.98
CA LYS A 137 4.85 17.34 -8.28
C LYS A 137 5.87 16.42 -7.64
N LYS A 138 5.64 16.06 -6.37
CA LYS A 138 6.46 15.14 -5.58
C LYS A 138 5.57 14.33 -4.64
N VAL A 139 5.89 13.06 -4.46
CA VAL A 139 5.26 12.21 -3.45
C VAL A 139 6.32 11.65 -2.51
N ILE A 140 6.14 11.89 -1.23
CA ILE A 140 6.96 11.33 -0.16
C ILE A 140 6.21 10.13 0.39
N PHE A 141 6.78 8.95 0.23
CA PHE A 141 6.26 7.70 0.74
C PHE A 141 6.93 7.40 2.06
N SER A 142 6.15 7.12 3.10
CA SER A 142 6.70 6.65 4.37
C SER A 142 5.91 5.48 4.93
N ASP A 143 6.65 4.48 5.38
CA ASP A 143 6.10 3.36 6.14
C ASP A 143 7.15 2.84 7.12
N ILE A 144 6.67 2.22 8.20
CA ILE A 144 7.50 1.53 9.18
C ILE A 144 7.87 0.12 8.71
N ASN A 145 7.09 -0.47 7.80
CA ASN A 145 7.35 -1.80 7.28
C ASN A 145 8.31 -1.72 6.09
N LYS A 146 9.58 -2.06 6.34
CA LYS A 146 10.61 -2.10 5.31
C LYS A 146 10.27 -3.02 4.13
N ILE A 147 9.57 -4.13 4.37
CA ILE A 147 9.16 -5.05 3.28
C ILE A 147 8.18 -4.36 2.34
N ALA A 148 7.26 -3.57 2.87
CA ALA A 148 6.33 -2.79 2.07
C ALA A 148 7.03 -1.76 1.18
N LEU A 149 8.13 -1.18 1.68
CA LEU A 149 8.94 -0.24 0.91
C LEU A 149 9.74 -0.91 -0.22
N TYR A 150 10.17 -2.15 -0.05
CA TYR A 150 10.73 -2.93 -1.17
C TYR A 150 9.70 -3.21 -2.25
N ASP A 151 8.48 -3.61 -1.86
CA ASP A 151 7.36 -3.79 -2.80
C ASP A 151 7.00 -2.45 -3.49
N LEU A 152 7.05 -1.33 -2.76
CA LEU A 152 6.86 0.02 -3.29
C LEU A 152 7.86 0.38 -4.38
N GLU A 153 9.16 0.16 -4.17
CA GLU A 153 10.18 0.46 -5.18
C GLU A 153 9.91 -0.30 -6.48
N TYR A 154 9.58 -1.59 -6.37
CA TYR A 154 9.18 -2.40 -7.51
C TYR A 154 7.92 -1.85 -8.21
N ASN A 155 6.91 -1.44 -7.44
CA ASN A 155 5.68 -0.87 -7.97
C ASN A 155 5.90 0.47 -8.69
N LEU A 156 6.77 1.33 -8.16
CA LEU A 156 7.13 2.59 -8.82
C LEU A 156 7.75 2.33 -10.19
N LYS A 157 8.68 1.37 -10.30
CA LYS A 157 9.31 0.98 -11.57
C LYS A 157 8.29 0.49 -12.59
N ILE A 158 7.38 -0.40 -12.19
CA ILE A 158 6.34 -0.94 -13.09
C ILE A 158 5.38 0.15 -13.58
N ASN A 159 5.03 1.11 -12.73
CA ASN A 159 4.02 2.11 -13.08
C ASN A 159 4.57 3.33 -13.81
N PHE A 160 5.85 3.66 -13.60
CA PHE A 160 6.45 4.93 -14.02
C PHE A 160 7.85 4.81 -14.63
N GLY A 161 8.41 3.62 -14.75
CA GLY A 161 9.79 3.41 -15.20
C GLY A 161 10.84 3.73 -14.13
N GLU A 162 12.12 3.53 -14.45
CA GLU A 162 13.26 3.80 -13.55
C GLU A 162 13.50 5.32 -13.38
N GLU A 163 13.11 6.13 -14.36
CA GLU A 163 13.28 7.59 -14.38
C GLU A 163 12.50 8.31 -13.27
N ILE A 164 11.57 7.61 -12.60
CA ILE A 164 10.80 8.18 -11.49
C ILE A 164 11.71 8.58 -10.32
N PHE A 165 12.82 7.86 -10.12
CA PHE A 165 13.79 8.12 -9.06
C PHE A 165 14.79 9.22 -9.43
N GLU A 166 15.02 9.47 -10.72
CA GLU A 166 16.02 10.45 -11.19
C GLU A 166 15.53 11.90 -11.09
N ASN A 167 14.21 12.11 -11.13
CA ASN A 167 13.60 13.44 -11.27
C ASN A 167 13.18 14.09 -9.94
N ASN A 168 13.63 13.58 -8.80
CA ASN A 168 13.20 14.01 -7.45
C ASN A 168 11.66 14.05 -7.29
N LYS A 169 10.93 13.23 -8.06
CA LYS A 169 9.47 13.12 -8.02
C LYS A 169 8.99 12.25 -6.87
N VAL A 170 9.85 11.40 -6.35
CA VAL A 170 9.53 10.49 -5.26
C VAL A 170 10.61 10.55 -4.19
N GLU A 171 10.19 10.34 -2.95
CA GLU A 171 11.07 10.13 -1.80
C GLU A 171 10.55 8.92 -1.03
N ILE A 172 11.42 8.04 -0.55
CA ILE A 172 11.01 6.85 0.23
C ILE A 172 11.69 6.91 1.59
N ILE A 173 10.89 6.97 2.65
CA ILE A 173 11.35 7.12 4.03
C ILE A 173 10.89 5.93 4.87
N HIS A 174 11.85 5.13 5.30
CA HIS A 174 11.62 4.08 6.29
C HIS A 174 11.62 4.67 7.70
N SER A 175 10.43 4.95 8.24
CA SER A 175 10.25 5.57 9.56
C SER A 175 8.86 5.29 10.12
N ASP A 176 8.74 5.28 11.44
CA ASP A 176 7.43 5.42 12.07
C ASP A 176 6.88 6.83 11.79
N PHE A 177 5.60 6.92 11.43
CA PHE A 177 4.97 8.19 11.12
C PHE A 177 5.09 9.24 12.24
N MET A 178 5.08 8.82 13.50
CA MET A 178 5.24 9.70 14.65
C MET A 178 6.67 10.28 14.75
N ASP A 179 7.66 9.56 14.24
CA ASP A 179 9.07 9.95 14.26
C ASP A 179 9.47 10.80 13.04
N LEU A 180 8.62 10.88 12.01
CA LEU A 180 8.88 11.71 10.82
C LEU A 180 9.18 13.16 11.19
N ASN A 181 10.36 13.63 10.79
CA ASN A 181 10.80 15.00 10.97
C ASN A 181 11.65 15.43 9.79
N PHE A 182 11.13 16.37 8.99
CA PHE A 182 11.82 16.84 7.79
C PHE A 182 12.91 17.87 8.09
N ASN A 183 12.96 18.47 9.29
CA ASN A 183 13.93 19.52 9.63
C ASN A 183 15.39 19.04 9.64
N ASN A 184 15.62 17.73 9.79
CA ASN A 184 16.94 17.11 9.87
C ASN A 184 17.23 16.16 8.70
N MET A 185 16.45 16.25 7.62
CA MET A 185 16.67 15.41 6.44
C MET A 185 17.78 15.98 5.55
N PRO A 186 18.48 15.12 4.78
CA PRO A 186 19.41 15.54 3.74
C PRO A 186 18.85 16.65 2.82
N SER A 187 19.74 17.53 2.35
CA SER A 187 19.35 18.75 1.63
C SER A 187 18.64 18.47 0.30
N ASP A 188 18.97 17.38 -0.38
CA ASP A 188 18.32 16.84 -1.58
C ASP A 188 16.85 16.43 -1.34
N ILE A 189 16.56 15.84 -0.18
CA ILE A 189 15.18 15.56 0.26
C ILE A 189 14.45 16.88 0.50
N LEU A 190 15.10 17.82 1.19
CA LEU A 190 14.56 19.14 1.51
C LEU A 190 14.33 20.04 0.29
N LEU A 191 15.09 19.85 -0.80
CA LEU A 191 15.03 20.63 -2.04
C LEU A 191 13.69 20.52 -2.80
N GLY A 192 12.73 19.75 -2.29
CA GLY A 192 11.32 19.75 -2.75
C GLY A 192 10.30 19.79 -1.61
N ILE A 193 10.74 19.94 -0.36
CA ILE A 193 9.91 19.92 0.86
C ILE A 193 9.91 21.27 1.57
N ASN A 194 10.92 22.11 1.39
CA ASN A 194 10.92 23.47 1.96
C ASN A 194 10.75 24.50 0.86
N ASP A 195 9.80 25.43 1.04
CA ASP A 195 9.76 26.65 0.23
C ASP A 195 10.95 27.56 0.62
N ILE A 196 11.20 28.61 -0.18
CA ILE A 196 12.34 29.56 -0.04
C ILE A 196 12.43 30.18 1.38
N ASN A 197 11.33 30.16 2.14
CA ASN A 197 11.22 30.69 3.50
C ASN A 197 11.40 29.63 4.61
N GLY A 198 11.71 28.37 4.29
CA GLY A 198 11.93 27.31 5.29
C GLY A 198 10.67 26.76 5.98
N SER A 199 9.47 27.08 5.46
CA SER A 199 8.20 26.48 5.92
C SER A 199 7.90 25.17 5.20
N ASN A 200 7.29 24.20 5.90
CA ASN A 200 6.80 22.93 5.33
C ASN A 200 5.98 23.17 4.04
N SER A 201 6.52 22.76 2.89
CA SER A 201 5.87 22.85 1.58
C SER A 201 4.96 21.66 1.26
N ILE A 202 4.88 20.66 2.15
CA ILE A 202 3.96 19.53 1.97
C ILE A 202 2.54 20.06 1.97
N ASP A 203 1.88 19.97 0.82
CA ASP A 203 0.55 20.50 0.65
C ASP A 203 -0.49 19.58 1.28
N ILE A 204 -0.34 18.26 1.10
CA ILE A 204 -1.36 17.29 1.51
C ILE A 204 -0.68 16.07 2.16
N CYS A 205 -1.18 15.64 3.33
CA CYS A 205 -0.82 14.36 3.94
C CYS A 205 -1.99 13.37 3.88
N PHE A 206 -1.75 12.17 3.35
CA PHE A 206 -2.66 11.04 3.47
C PHE A 206 -2.37 10.29 4.77
N VAL A 207 -3.43 9.99 5.51
CA VAL A 207 -3.39 9.22 6.76
C VAL A 207 -4.31 8.02 6.58
N ASP A 208 -3.75 6.87 6.21
CA ASP A 208 -4.46 5.60 6.04
C ASP A 208 -4.08 4.63 7.16
N LEU A 209 -4.87 4.65 8.23
CA LEU A 209 -4.59 3.84 9.42
C LEU A 209 -5.26 2.47 9.32
N PHE A 210 -4.74 1.50 10.06
CA PHE A 210 -5.48 0.25 10.24
C PHE A 210 -6.83 0.50 10.94
N PRO A 211 -7.88 -0.31 10.65
CA PRO A 211 -9.24 -0.07 11.14
C PRO A 211 -9.40 0.08 12.67
N ASN A 212 -8.47 -0.46 13.45
CA ASN A 212 -8.53 -0.47 14.92
C ASN A 212 -7.67 0.63 15.58
N MET A 213 -7.05 1.51 14.80
CA MET A 213 -6.17 2.56 15.32
C MET A 213 -6.95 3.86 15.56
N ALA A 214 -6.74 4.47 16.73
CA ALA A 214 -7.30 5.77 17.07
C ALA A 214 -6.53 6.88 16.32
N PRO A 215 -7.22 7.73 15.52
CA PRO A 215 -6.56 8.61 14.57
C PRO A 215 -6.00 9.91 15.18
N GLU A 216 -6.38 10.29 16.39
CA GLU A 216 -6.22 11.65 16.94
C GLU A 216 -4.77 12.10 16.92
N LYS A 217 -3.86 11.30 17.49
CA LYS A 217 -2.43 11.63 17.56
C LYS A 217 -1.76 11.72 16.19
N PHE A 218 -2.21 10.87 15.24
CA PHE A 218 -1.67 10.83 13.89
C PHE A 218 -2.14 12.04 13.08
N LEU A 219 -3.39 12.45 13.25
CA LEU A 219 -3.92 13.67 12.63
C LEU A 219 -3.26 14.93 13.20
N GLU A 220 -2.99 14.99 14.51
CA GLU A 220 -2.23 16.09 15.11
C GLU A 220 -0.81 16.19 14.55
N LYS A 221 -0.13 15.05 14.38
CA LYS A 221 1.18 14.99 13.73
C LYS A 221 1.10 15.42 12.26
N ALA A 222 0.14 14.90 11.49
CA ALA A 222 -0.04 15.22 10.08
C ALA A 222 -0.28 16.73 9.83
N LYS A 223 -1.06 17.39 10.70
CA LYS A 223 -1.31 18.85 10.66
C LYS A 223 -0.06 19.68 10.92
N LYS A 224 0.94 19.13 11.62
CA LYS A 224 2.25 19.80 11.81
C LYS A 224 3.16 19.59 10.59
N LEU A 225 2.99 18.49 9.86
CA LEU A 225 3.81 18.14 8.70
C LEU A 225 3.31 18.75 7.39
N SER A 226 2.02 19.05 7.27
CA SER A 226 1.38 19.42 6.00
C SER A 226 0.29 20.49 6.15
N LYS A 227 -0.03 21.17 5.05
CA LYS A 227 -1.08 22.21 5.01
C LYS A 227 -2.48 21.61 5.16
N ASP A 228 -2.75 20.52 4.44
CA ASP A 228 -4.01 19.79 4.46
C ASP A 228 -3.82 18.31 4.82
N VAL A 229 -4.80 17.73 5.52
CA VAL A 229 -4.77 16.32 5.93
C VAL A 229 -6.00 15.59 5.42
N ILE A 230 -5.78 14.46 4.75
CA ILE A 230 -6.83 13.55 4.28
C ILE A 230 -6.70 12.25 5.05
N LEU A 231 -7.58 12.06 6.04
CA LEU A 231 -7.81 10.73 6.62
C LEU A 231 -8.46 9.88 5.54
N ILE A 232 -8.00 8.65 5.33
CA ILE A 232 -8.49 7.76 4.26
C ILE A 232 -9.67 6.92 4.72
#